data_AF-U1GG26-F1
#
_entry.id   AF-U1GG26-F1
#
_cell.length_a   1.000
_cell.length_b   1.000
_cell.length_c   1.000
_cell.angle_alpha   90.00
_cell.angle_beta   90.00
_cell.angle_gamma   90.00
#
_symmetry.space_group_name_H-M   'P 1'
#
loop_
_entity.id
_entity.type
_entity.pdbx_description
1 polymer ?
#
loop_
_entity_poly.entity_id
_entity_poly.type
_entity_poly.pdbx_seq_one_letter_code
_entity_poly.pdbx_strand_id
1 'polypeptide(L)'
;MDQTTIARWQFGITTVYHFFFVPITIALSMLVAVMQTAWYKTDRDRYLRLTKFFGKLFLINFALGVVTGIVQEFQFGMNWSEYSRFVGDIFGAPLALEALLAFFMESTFIGLWIF
;
A
#
# COMPACT_ATOMS: atom_id res chain seq x y z
N MET A 1 3.99 26.74 17.66
CA MET A 1 3.05 26.35 16.59
C MET A 1 1.73 26.01 17.26
N ASP A 2 0.60 26.38 16.67
CA ASP A 2 -0.73 26.00 17.16
C ASP A 2 -1.04 24.54 16.82
N GLN A 3 -2.03 23.95 17.51
CA GLN A 3 -2.40 22.54 17.36
C GLN A 3 -2.76 22.18 15.90
N THR A 4 -3.50 23.05 15.22
CA THR A 4 -3.90 22.84 13.81
C THR A 4 -2.69 22.77 12.88
N THR A 5 -1.69 23.63 13.07
CA THR A 5 -0.47 23.59 12.26
C THR A 5 0.31 22.30 12.49
N ILE A 6 0.41 21.83 13.74
CA ILE A 6 1.10 20.56 14.04
C ILE A 6 0.36 19.38 13.40
N ALA A 7 -0.98 19.35 13.49
CA ALA A 7 -1.79 18.30 12.86
C ALA A 7 -1.61 18.26 11.33
N ARG A 8 -1.54 19.42 10.66
CA ARG A 8 -1.25 19.53 9.22
C ARG A 8 0.14 19.02 8.87
N TRP A 9 1.15 19.39 9.65
CA TRP A 9 2.52 18.88 9.46
C TRP A 9 2.60 17.38 9.66
N GLN A 10 2.00 16.85 10.72
CA GLN A 10 1.98 15.41 10.98
C GLN A 10 1.32 14.66 9.82
N PHE A 11 0.14 15.11 9.35
CA PHE A 11 -0.56 14.49 8.23
C PHE A 11 0.24 14.57 6.92
N GLY A 12 0.81 15.74 6.63
CA GLY A 12 1.64 15.96 5.42
C GLY A 12 2.88 15.08 5.41
N ILE A 13 3.59 14.98 6.53
CA ILE A 13 4.78 14.13 6.66
C ILE A 13 4.38 12.66 6.45
N THR A 14 3.37 12.17 7.16
CA THR A 14 2.90 10.77 7.00
C THR A 14 2.50 10.48 5.56
N THR A 15 1.77 11.38 4.92
CA THR A 15 1.35 11.23 3.52
C THR A 15 2.54 11.13 2.57
N VAL A 16 3.54 12.00 2.72
CA VAL A 16 4.75 11.97 1.87
C VAL A 16 5.52 10.66 2.08
N TYR A 17 5.71 10.24 3.33
CA TYR A 17 6.38 8.96 3.63
C TYR A 17 5.62 7.77 3.05
N HIS A 18 4.31 7.72 3.20
CA HIS A 18 3.48 6.66 2.63
C HIS A 18 3.60 6.64 1.10
N PHE A 19 3.49 7.81 0.46
CA PHE A 19 3.50 7.92 -0.99
C PHE A 19 4.87 7.68 -1.63
N PHE A 20 5.97 7.59 -0.87
CA PHE A 20 7.22 7.07 -1.42
C PHE A 20 7.14 5.58 -1.74
N PHE A 21 6.43 4.80 -0.93
CA PHE A 21 6.34 3.35 -1.09
C PHE A 21 5.27 2.95 -2.11
N VAL A 22 4.14 3.68 -2.18
CA VAL A 22 3.00 3.37 -3.05
C VAL A 22 3.38 3.18 -4.54
N PRO A 23 4.00 4.15 -5.25
CA PRO A 23 4.30 4.00 -6.68
C PRO A 23 5.32 2.90 -6.95
N ILE A 24 6.26 2.67 -6.01
CA ILE A 24 7.24 1.58 -6.11
C ILE A 24 6.54 0.23 -5.99
N THR A 25 5.60 0.06 -5.07
CA THR A 25 4.78 -1.16 -4.92
C THR A 25 3.98 -1.44 -6.20
N ILE A 26 3.32 -0.42 -6.76
CA ILE A 26 2.53 -0.56 -8.00
C ILE A 26 3.43 -0.96 -9.18
N ALA A 27 4.60 -0.31 -9.33
CA ALA A 27 5.51 -0.64 -10.43
C ALA A 27 6.12 -2.04 -10.27
N LEU A 28 6.56 -2.40 -9.05
CA LEU A 28 7.19 -3.68 -8.79
C LEU A 28 6.20 -4.86 -8.87
N SER A 29 4.95 -4.68 -8.41
CA SER A 29 3.92 -5.72 -8.53
C SER A 29 3.66 -6.09 -9.99
N MET A 30 3.50 -5.08 -10.86
CA MET A 30 3.36 -5.30 -12.31
C MET A 30 4.60 -5.95 -12.93
N LEU A 31 5.80 -5.49 -12.57
CA LEU A 31 7.06 -6.07 -13.05
C LEU A 31 7.17 -7.56 -12.67
N VAL A 32 6.92 -7.88 -11.40
CA VAL A 32 6.96 -9.25 -10.86
C VAL A 32 5.91 -10.13 -11.54
N ALA A 33 4.68 -9.65 -11.71
CA ALA A 33 3.62 -10.38 -12.40
C ALA A 33 3.98 -10.70 -13.85
N VAL A 34 4.56 -9.74 -14.58
CA VAL A 34 5.02 -9.94 -15.96
C VAL A 34 6.16 -10.95 -16.03
N MET A 35 7.16 -10.86 -15.15
CA MET A 35 8.28 -11.82 -15.13
C MET A 35 7.82 -13.23 -14.75
N GLN A 36 6.91 -13.36 -13.77
CA GLN A 36 6.31 -14.64 -13.40
C GLN A 36 5.55 -15.26 -14.57
N THR A 37 4.76 -14.44 -15.28
CA THR A 37 4.01 -14.88 -16.47
C THR A 37 4.95 -15.28 -17.61
N ALA A 38 6.02 -14.53 -17.82
CA ALA A 38 7.03 -14.85 -18.83
C ALA A 38 7.76 -16.15 -18.52
N TRP A 39 8.09 -16.41 -17.24
CA TRP A 39 8.63 -17.70 -16.81
C TRP A 39 7.64 -18.83 -17.12
N TYR A 40 6.39 -18.72 -16.68
CA TYR A 40 5.35 -19.74 -16.91
C TYR A 40 5.15 -20.05 -18.41
N LYS A 41 5.22 -19.05 -19.29
CA LYS A 41 5.04 -19.24 -20.74
C LYS A 41 6.28 -19.76 -21.47
N THR A 42 7.47 -19.42 -21.01
CA THR A 42 8.72 -19.70 -21.76
C THR A 42 9.58 -20.79 -21.16
N ASP A 43 9.29 -21.19 -19.92
CA ASP A 43 10.06 -22.15 -19.12
C ASP A 43 11.56 -21.77 -18.97
N ARG A 44 11.87 -20.48 -19.13
CA ARG A 44 13.24 -19.97 -18.99
C ARG A 44 13.50 -19.57 -17.54
N ASP A 45 14.35 -20.32 -16.85
CA ASP A 45 14.75 -20.10 -15.46
C ASP A 45 15.25 -18.69 -15.14
N ARG A 46 15.79 -17.97 -16.13
CA ARG A 46 16.22 -16.58 -15.97
C ARG A 46 15.07 -15.71 -15.45
N TYR A 47 13.85 -15.89 -15.95
CA TYR A 47 12.70 -15.10 -15.51
C TYR A 47 12.31 -15.44 -14.07
N LEU A 48 12.32 -16.72 -13.68
CA LEU A 48 12.06 -17.11 -12.30
C LEU A 48 13.07 -16.50 -11.31
N ARG A 49 14.35 -16.47 -11.68
CA ARG A 49 15.39 -15.82 -10.86
C ARG A 49 15.14 -14.32 -10.69
N LEU A 50 14.72 -13.64 -11.76
CA LEU A 50 14.37 -12.22 -11.72
C LEU A 50 13.11 -11.98 -10.88
N THR A 51 12.06 -12.80 -11.05
CA THR A 51 10.85 -12.75 -10.22
C THR A 51 11.20 -12.86 -8.74
N LYS A 52 12.03 -13.83 -8.34
CA LYS A 52 12.43 -14.00 -6.93
C LYS A 52 13.24 -12.80 -6.41
N PHE A 53 14.11 -12.23 -7.23
CA PHE A 53 14.93 -11.08 -6.85
C PHE A 53 14.08 -9.82 -6.63
N PHE A 54 13.32 -9.41 -7.66
CA PHE A 54 12.45 -8.23 -7.58
C PHE A 54 11.28 -8.45 -6.63
N GLY A 55 10.82 -9.69 -6.50
CA GLY A 55 9.82 -10.11 -5.52
C GLY A 55 10.26 -9.83 -4.09
N LYS A 56 11.52 -10.12 -3.73
CA LYS A 56 12.04 -9.80 -2.40
C LYS A 56 12.02 -8.29 -2.13
N LEU A 57 12.40 -7.47 -3.12
CA LEU A 57 12.37 -6.01 -3.00
C LEU A 57 10.93 -5.48 -2.90
N PHE A 58 10.02 -6.04 -3.69
CA PHE A 58 8.59 -5.75 -3.64
C PHE A 58 8.02 -5.98 -2.24
N LEU A 59 8.31 -7.13 -1.63
CA LEU A 59 7.79 -7.46 -0.29
C LEU A 59 8.29 -6.52 0.81
N ILE A 60 9.57 -6.14 0.77
CA ILE A 60 10.14 -5.18 1.72
C ILE A 60 9.44 -3.82 1.58
N ASN A 61 9.28 -3.35 0.34
CA ASN A 61 8.62 -2.08 0.06
C ASN A 61 7.13 -2.10 0.43
N PHE A 62 6.44 -3.21 0.11
CA PHE A 62 5.04 -3.44 0.45
C PHE A 62 4.81 -3.39 1.95
N ALA A 63 5.63 -4.09 2.75
CA ALA A 63 5.51 -4.08 4.21
C ALA A 63 5.61 -2.66 4.81
N LEU A 64 6.55 -1.84 4.33
CA LEU A 64 6.66 -0.44 4.76
C LEU A 64 5.47 0.42 4.29
N GLY A 65 4.98 0.18 3.08
CA GLY A 65 3.77 0.81 2.55
C GLY A 65 2.54 0.52 3.42
N VAL A 66 2.34 -0.74 3.83
CA VAL A 66 1.22 -1.14 4.70
C VAL A 66 1.29 -0.43 6.05
N VAL A 67 2.46 -0.44 6.71
CA VAL A 67 2.63 0.20 8.03
C VAL A 67 2.33 1.69 7.95
N THR A 68 2.84 2.38 6.92
CA THR A 68 2.61 3.83 6.75
C THR A 68 1.16 4.14 6.38
N GLY A 69 0.48 3.28 5.61
CA GLY A 69 -0.92 3.43 5.24
C GLY A 69 -1.87 3.29 6.43
N ILE A 70 -1.64 2.29 7.29
CA ILE A 70 -2.42 2.09 8.52
C ILE A 70 -2.33 3.32 9.43
N VAL A 71 -1.13 3.88 9.59
CA VAL A 71 -0.94 5.11 10.39
C VAL A 71 -1.75 6.27 9.78
N GLN A 72 -1.75 6.41 8.46
CA GLN A 72 -2.49 7.46 7.77
C GLN A 72 -4.01 7.30 7.89
N GLU A 73 -4.53 6.07 7.81
CA GLU A 73 -5.96 5.78 7.98
C GLU A 73 -6.44 6.22 9.37
N PHE A 74 -5.72 5.84 10.43
CA PHE A 74 -6.08 6.21 11.80
C PHE A 74 -5.92 7.72 12.09
N GLN A 75 -5.11 8.46 11.32
CA GLN A 75 -5.00 9.91 11.48
C GLN A 75 -6.30 10.65 11.21
N PHE A 76 -7.18 10.13 10.33
CA PHE A 76 -8.52 10.69 10.13
C PHE A 76 -9.38 10.61 11.39
N GLY A 77 -9.26 9.53 12.18
CA GLY A 77 -9.99 9.36 13.43
C GLY A 77 -9.40 10.14 14.61
N MET A 78 -8.08 10.37 14.61
CA MET A 78 -7.37 11.06 15.69
C MET A 78 -7.41 12.59 15.53
N ASN A 79 -6.53 13.13 14.69
CA ASN A 79 -6.30 14.57 14.59
C ASN A 79 -7.37 15.30 13.77
N TRP A 80 -8.23 14.57 13.07
CA TRP A 80 -9.24 15.07 12.15
C TRP A 80 -10.65 14.55 12.48
N SER A 81 -10.95 14.35 13.77
CA SER A 81 -12.21 13.77 14.24
C SER A 81 -13.45 14.55 13.78
N GLU A 82 -13.43 15.89 13.83
CA GLU A 82 -14.55 16.73 13.37
C GLU A 82 -14.75 16.66 11.86
N TYR A 83 -13.67 16.52 11.07
CA TYR A 83 -13.77 16.25 9.63
C TYR A 83 -14.44 14.89 9.40
N SER A 84 -14.00 13.85 10.11
CA SER A 84 -14.56 12.50 10.01
C SER A 84 -16.04 12.45 10.40
N ARG A 85 -16.48 13.26 11.38
CA ARG A 85 -17.91 13.39 11.71
C ARG A 85 -18.70 14.17 10.66
N PHE A 86 -18.09 15.17 10.03
CA PHE A 86 -18.76 16.04 9.07
C PHE A 86 -18.96 15.38 7.70
N VAL A 87 -17.98 14.62 7.20
CA VAL A 87 -18.04 13.98 5.86
C VAL A 87 -17.94 12.46 5.87
N GLY A 88 -17.93 11.82 7.05
CA GLY A 88 -17.71 10.38 7.19
C GLY A 88 -18.66 9.51 6.37
N ASP A 89 -19.93 9.91 6.24
CA ASP A 89 -20.94 9.16 5.48
C ASP A 89 -20.61 9.04 3.98
N ILE A 90 -19.88 10.02 3.43
CA ILE A 90 -19.49 10.04 2.01
C ILE A 90 -18.04 9.58 1.86
N PHE A 91 -17.13 10.12 2.67
CA PHE A 91 -15.70 9.86 2.56
C PHE A 91 -15.31 8.48 3.10
N GLY A 92 -15.96 8.01 4.18
CA GLY A 92 -15.63 6.74 4.83
C GLY A 92 -16.03 5.51 4.01
N ALA A 93 -17.08 5.60 3.18
CA ALA A 93 -17.55 4.48 2.38
C ALA A 93 -16.48 3.98 1.36
N PRO A 94 -15.81 4.84 0.58
CA PRO A 94 -14.67 4.44 -0.24
C PRO A 94 -13.52 3.79 0.53
N LEU A 95 -13.17 4.31 1.72
CA LEU A 95 -12.08 3.74 2.54
C LEU A 95 -12.44 2.33 3.04
N ALA A 96 -13.68 2.14 3.50
CA ALA A 96 -14.15 0.82 3.92
C ALA A 96 -14.17 -0.18 2.75
N LEU A 97 -14.56 0.28 1.55
CA LEU A 97 -14.56 -0.53 0.34
C LEU A 97 -13.14 -0.94 -0.08
N GLU A 98 -12.18 -0.01 -0.01
CA GLU A 98 -10.76 -0.27 -0.26
C GLU A 98 -10.23 -1.37 0.66
N ALA A 99 -10.52 -1.29 1.96
CA ALA A 99 -10.11 -2.29 2.94
C ALA A 99 -10.71 -3.68 2.65
N LEU A 100 -12.02 -3.74 2.40
CA LEU A 100 -12.74 -5.01 2.21
C LEU A 100 -12.42 -5.69 0.87
N LEU A 101 -12.23 -4.92 -0.20
CA LEU A 101 -12.00 -5.47 -1.54
C LEU A 101 -10.52 -5.47 -1.91
N ALA A 102 -9.91 -4.29 -2.02
CA ALA A 102 -8.56 -4.17 -2.57
C ALA A 102 -7.51 -4.72 -1.62
N PHE A 103 -7.49 -4.22 -0.38
CA PHE A 103 -6.47 -4.59 0.60
C PHE A 103 -6.54 -6.06 1.00
N PHE A 104 -7.75 -6.59 1.21
CA PHE A 104 -7.94 -7.99 1.57
C PHE A 104 -7.51 -8.92 0.43
N MET A 105 -7.89 -8.60 -0.81
CA MET A 105 -7.50 -9.36 -2.00
C MET A 105 -5.98 -9.34 -2.17
N GLU A 106 -5.38 -8.15 -2.20
CA GLU A 106 -3.93 -7.96 -2.38
C GLU A 106 -3.14 -8.72 -1.30
N SER A 107 -3.45 -8.49 -0.02
CA SER A 107 -2.70 -9.10 1.09
C SER A 107 -2.82 -10.62 1.11
N THR A 108 -4.00 -11.17 0.80
CA THR A 108 -4.22 -12.62 0.77
C THR A 108 -3.47 -13.27 -0.38
N PHE A 109 -3.57 -12.74 -1.59
CA PHE A 109 -2.88 -13.31 -2.76
C PHE A 109 -1.37 -13.12 -2.71
N ILE A 110 -0.88 -12.01 -2.15
CA ILE A 110 0.55 -11.85 -1.86
C ILE A 110 1.01 -12.93 -0.88
N GLY A 111 0.26 -13.16 0.20
CA GLY A 111 0.55 -14.24 1.15
C GLY A 111 0.67 -15.61 0.48
N LEU A 112 -0.29 -15.96 -0.39
CA LEU A 112 -0.27 -17.21 -1.15
C LEU A 112 0.87 -17.28 -2.19
N TRP A 113 1.30 -16.15 -2.75
CA TRP A 113 2.34 -16.12 -3.77
C TRP A 113 3.76 -16.27 -3.21
N ILE A 114 3.97 -15.88 -1.95
CA ILE A 114 5.29 -15.95 -1.29
C ILE A 114 5.65 -17.37 -0.85
N PHE A 115 4.66 -18.14 -0.37
CA PHE A 115 4.83 -19.46 0.24
C PHE A 115 4.50 -20.60 -0.73
#